data_AF-A0A967KG15-F1
#
_entry.id   AF-A0A967KG15-F1
#
_cell.length_a   1.000
_cell.length_b   1.000
_cell.length_c   1.000
_cell.angle_alpha   90.00
_cell.angle_beta   90.00
_cell.angle_gamma   90.00
#
_symmetry.space_group_name_H-M   'P 1'
#
loop_
_entity.id
_entity.type
_entity.pdbx_description
1 polymer ?
#
loop_
_entity_poly.entity_id
_entity_poly.type
_entity_poly.pdbx_seq_one_letter_code
_entity_poly.pdbx_strand_id
1 'polypeptide(L)' 'TFEAHYDLQSGRYVAQGFDNQDPAQTFNVEMQPTQFTPQALRTRGRR' A
#
# COMPACT_ATOMS: atom_id res chain seq x y z
N THR A 1 15.13 -4.79 3.76
CA THR A 1 15.75 -6.05 3.26
C THR A 1 15.18 -7.18 4.10
N PHE A 2 14.72 -8.29 3.50
CA PHE A 2 14.11 -9.40 4.23
C PHE A 2 14.88 -10.70 4.01
N GLU A 3 14.73 -11.65 4.93
CA GLU A 3 15.33 -12.99 4.89
C GLU A 3 14.25 -14.03 4.60
N ALA A 4 14.56 -14.99 3.73
CA ALA A 4 13.65 -16.07 3.38
C ALA A 4 14.36 -17.43 3.46
N HIS A 5 13.73 -18.37 4.15
CA HIS A 5 14.17 -19.77 4.22
C HIS A 5 13.16 -20.70 3.55
N TYR A 6 13.69 -21.63 2.77
CA TYR A 6 12.94 -22.61 2.00
C TYR A 6 13.34 -24.01 2.47
N ASP A 7 12.39 -24.77 3.01
CA ASP A 7 12.55 -26.20 3.25
C ASP A 7 11.68 -26.96 2.24
N LEU A 8 12.32 -27.32 1.12
CA LEU A 8 11.65 -27.95 -0.02
C LEU A 8 11.19 -29.38 0.24
N GLN A 9 11.83 -30.06 1.20
CA GLN A 9 11.54 -31.46 1.48
C GLN A 9 10.26 -31.60 2.30
N SER A 10 9.98 -30.63 3.19
CA SER A 10 8.73 -30.55 3.94
C SER A 10 7.67 -29.64 3.28
N GLY A 11 8.03 -28.92 2.22
CA GLY A 11 7.16 -27.94 1.56
C GLY A 11 6.89 -26.69 2.40
N ARG A 12 7.77 -26.39 3.36
CA ARG A 12 7.62 -25.27 4.30
C ARG A 12 8.42 -24.06 3.84
N TYR A 13 7.80 -22.89 3.97
CA TYR A 13 8.40 -21.60 3.60
C TYR A 13 8.23 -20.61 4.75
N VAL A 14 9.29 -19.87 5.08
CA VAL A 14 9.23 -18.79 6.09
C VAL A 14 9.99 -17.58 5.58
N ALA A 15 9.43 -16.38 5.79
CA ALA A 15 10.10 -15.12 5.48
C ALA A 15 9.96 -14.17 6.67
N GLN A 16 11.04 -13.45 6.98
CA GLN A 16 11.18 -12.62 8.18
C GLN A 16 11.93 -11.32 7.83
N GLY A 17 11.76 -10.29 8.65
CA GLY A 17 12.36 -8.97 8.39
C GLY A 17 11.55 -8.12 7.41
N PHE A 18 10.27 -8.43 7.21
CA PHE A 18 9.33 -7.43 6.71
C PHE A 18 9.26 -6.32 7.74
N ASP A 19 9.61 -5.11 7.32
CA ASP A 19 9.24 -3.93 8.08
C ASP A 19 7.96 -3.33 7.49
N ASN A 20 7.26 -2.59 8.34
CA ASN A 20 6.13 -1.78 7.95
C ASN A 20 6.60 -0.32 7.95
N GLN A 21 7.63 0.01 7.16
CA GLN A 21 8.16 1.38 7.07
C GLN A 21 7.11 2.37 6.56
N ASP A 22 6.17 1.90 5.75
CA ASP A 22 5.11 2.74 5.21
C ASP A 22 3.88 2.72 6.13
N PRO A 23 3.22 3.88 6.32
CA PRO A 23 1.95 3.90 7.02
C PRO A 23 0.99 2.94 6.33
N ALA A 24 0.27 2.14 7.13
CA ALA A 24 -0.82 1.33 6.62
C ALA A 24 -1.76 2.23 5.80
N GLN A 25 -2.14 1.78 4.59
CA GLN A 25 -3.02 2.52 3.70
C GLN A 25 -4.31 2.88 4.45
N THR A 26 -4.48 4.14 4.83
CA THR A 26 -5.67 4.59 5.54
C THR A 26 -6.77 4.90 4.52
N PHE A 27 -7.85 4.14 4.55
CA PHE A 27 -9.05 4.41 3.75
C PHE A 27 -10.03 5.38 4.45
N ASN A 28 -9.65 5.93 5.61
CA ASN A 28 -10.45 6.88 6.39
C ASN A 28 -10.31 8.33 5.88
N VAL A 29 -10.15 8.51 4.57
CA VAL A 29 -10.10 9.85 4.00
C VAL A 29 -11.54 10.34 3.86
N GLU A 30 -11.88 11.43 4.53
CA GLU A 30 -13.14 12.12 4.28
C GLU A 30 -13.15 12.66 2.85
N MET A 31 -13.99 12.04 2.01
CA MET A 31 -14.17 12.47 0.63
C MET A 31 -15.44 13.33 0.54
N GLN A 32 -15.26 14.58 0.14
CA GLN A 32 -16.36 15.51 -0.06
C GLN A 32 -16.82 15.50 -1.52
N PRO A 33 -18.13 15.58 -1.82
CA PRO A 33 -18.64 15.58 -3.20
C PRO A 33 -17.99 16.65 -4.11
N THR A 34 -17.60 17.79 -3.53
CA THR A 34 -16.92 18.89 -4.23
C THR A 34 -15.57 18.49 -4.85
N GLN A 35 -14.93 17.45 -4.30
CA GLN A 35 -13.66 16.91 -4.79
C GLN A 35 -13.79 16.10 -6.09
N PHE A 36 -15.01 15.80 -6.52
CA PHE A 36 -15.30 15.02 -7.74
C PHE A 36 -15.94 15.86 -8.85
N THR A 37 -15.87 17.18 -8.75
CA THR A 37 -16.28 18.05 -9.85
C THR A 37 -15.26 18.00 -11.00
N PRO A 38 -15.67 18.19 -12.27
CA PRO A 38 -14.75 18.22 -13.40
C PRO A 38 -13.60 19.22 -13.23
N GLN A 39 -13.84 20.36 -12.57
CA GLN A 39 -12.82 21.36 -12.27
C GLN A 39 -11.77 20.86 -11.26
N ALA A 40 -12.22 20.19 -10.19
CA ALA A 40 -11.32 19.65 -9.16
C ALA A 40 -10.41 18.55 -9.73
N LEU A 41 -10.95 17.67 -10.58
CA LEU A 41 -10.19 16.58 -11.20
C LEU A 41 -9.10 17.07 -12.16
N ARG A 42 -9.39 18.10 -12.96
CA ARG A 42 -8.39 18.72 -13.86
C ARG A 42 -7.18 19.30 -13.12
N THR A 43 -7.41 19.82 -11.91
CA THR A 43 -6.35 20.45 -11.11
C THR A 43 -5.51 19.39 -10.38
N ARG A 44 -6.11 18.29 -9.94
CA ARG A 44 -5.41 17.20 -9.23
C ARG A 44 -4.41 16.45 -10.09
N GLY A 45 -4.69 16.29 -11.39
CA GLY A 45 -3.80 15.60 -12.34
C GLY A 45 -2.58 16.41 -12.79
N ARG A 46 -2.39 17.64 -12.29
CA ARG A 46 -1.26 18.50 -12.65
C ARG A 46 -0.42 18.82 -11.42
N ARG A 47 0.38 17.86 -10.97
CA ARG A 47 1.51 18.06 -10.06
C ARG A 47 2.64 17.11 -10.43
#